data_AF-X1M0L0-F1
#
_entry.id   AF-X1M0L0-F1
#
_cell.length_a   1.000
_cell.length_b   1.000
_cell.length_c   1.000
_cell.angle_alpha   90.00
_cell.angle_beta   90.00
_cell.angle_gamma   90.00
#
_symmetry.space_group_name_H-M   'P 1'
#
loop_
_entity.id
_entity.type
_entity.pdbx_description
1 polymer ?
#
loop_
_entity_poly.entity_id
_entity_poly.type
_entity_poly.pdbx_seq_one_letter_code
_entity_poly.pdbx_strand_id
1 'polypeptide(L)'
;MKCSFCGKSQDEVYKIVAGPGVCICDECIKVCNDIILDRRKKEDRPFNLRSVPSPKEIKSFLDEYIVGQDKAKKILSVAVYNHYKRIKSNDNDRLDKKDKKINKTKEEIELEKSNILLIGPTGCGKTLLARTLAKKLNVPFVIADATTLTEAGYVGDDVENILLNLLRVTDNDINLA
;
A
#
# COMPACT_ATOMS: atom_id res chain seq x y z
N MET A 1 14.06 43.91 -6.97
CA MET A 1 13.19 42.88 -6.35
C MET A 1 14.05 41.63 -6.12
N LYS A 2 13.97 40.97 -4.95
CA LYS A 2 14.80 39.80 -4.62
C LYS A 2 13.94 38.65 -4.10
N CYS A 3 14.33 37.42 -4.37
CA CYS A 3 13.67 36.21 -3.87
C CYS A 3 13.88 36.10 -2.35
N SER A 4 12.78 35.92 -1.59
CA SER A 4 12.78 35.77 -0.14
C SER A 4 13.39 34.43 0.34
N PHE A 5 13.56 33.45 -0.56
CA PHE A 5 14.06 32.11 -0.23
C PHE A 5 15.55 31.94 -0.53
N CYS A 6 16.01 32.37 -1.70
CA CYS A 6 17.41 32.19 -2.13
C CYS A 6 18.21 33.51 -2.23
N GLY A 7 17.57 34.67 -2.04
CA GLY A 7 18.24 35.98 -2.07
C GLY A 7 18.60 36.53 -3.46
N LYS A 8 18.43 35.74 -4.53
CA LYS A 8 18.71 36.14 -5.91
C LYS A 8 17.84 37.31 -6.36
N SER A 9 18.42 38.20 -7.15
CA SER A 9 17.78 39.35 -7.78
C SER A 9 17.04 38.96 -9.07
N GLN A 10 16.22 39.86 -9.59
CA GLN A 10 15.38 39.60 -10.76
C GLN A 10 16.17 39.37 -12.05
N ASP A 11 17.42 39.83 -12.13
CA ASP A 11 18.29 39.64 -13.29
C ASP A 11 19.01 38.28 -13.27
N GLU A 12 19.02 37.61 -12.11
CA GLU A 12 19.69 36.32 -11.90
C GLU A 12 18.75 35.12 -12.08
N VAL A 13 17.45 35.35 -12.33
CA VAL A 13 16.42 34.31 -12.44
C VAL A 13 15.46 34.63 -13.56
N TYR A 14 14.85 33.60 -14.15
CA TYR A 14 13.96 33.77 -15.31
C TYR A 14 12.68 34.52 -14.94
N LYS A 15 12.12 34.24 -13.74
CA LYS A 15 10.90 34.91 -13.28
C LYS A 15 10.83 34.97 -11.76
N ILE A 16 10.38 36.13 -11.25
CA ILE A 16 9.99 36.29 -9.84
C ILE A 16 8.48 36.52 -9.77
N VAL A 17 7.83 35.75 -8.90
CA VAL A 17 6.41 35.91 -8.54
C VAL A 17 6.36 36.67 -7.22
N ALA A 18 5.67 37.81 -7.21
CA ALA A 18 5.50 38.66 -6.04
C ALA A 18 4.12 38.46 -5.42
N GLY A 19 4.07 38.34 -4.09
CA GLY A 19 2.87 38.39 -3.26
C GLY A 19 2.96 39.52 -2.24
N PRO A 20 1.97 39.67 -1.33
CA PRO A 20 1.98 40.71 -0.30
C PRO A 20 3.21 40.56 0.62
N GLY A 21 4.21 41.41 0.44
CA GLY A 21 5.43 41.44 1.27
C GLY A 21 6.44 40.31 1.04
N VAL A 22 6.22 39.42 0.07
CA VAL A 22 7.09 38.25 -0.20
C VAL A 22 7.28 38.02 -1.69
N CYS A 23 8.43 37.46 -2.09
CA CYS A 23 8.76 37.19 -3.49
C CYS A 23 9.43 35.82 -3.62
N ILE A 24 9.09 35.04 -4.64
CA ILE A 24 9.68 33.72 -4.91
C ILE A 24 10.09 33.59 -6.38
N CYS A 25 11.28 33.07 -6.65
CA CYS A 25 11.76 32.84 -8.02
C CYS A 25 11.35 31.47 -8.57
N ASP A 26 11.39 31.32 -9.90
CA ASP A 26 11.03 30.08 -10.60
C ASP A 26 11.88 28.87 -10.18
N GLU A 27 13.17 29.06 -9.85
CA GLU A 27 14.02 28.00 -9.33
C GLU A 27 13.56 27.50 -7.96
N CYS A 28 13.26 28.40 -7.02
CA CYS A 28 12.72 28.02 -5.71
C CYS A 28 11.36 27.35 -5.84
N ILE A 29 10.51 27.80 -6.78
CA ILE A 29 9.23 27.13 -7.08
C ILE A 29 9.48 25.70 -7.53
N LYS A 30 10.44 25.45 -8.43
CA LYS A 30 10.79 24.08 -8.88
C LYS A 30 11.26 23.21 -7.72
N VAL A 31 12.19 23.70 -6.90
CA VAL A 31 12.71 22.96 -5.75
C VAL A 31 11.60 22.66 -4.73
N CYS A 32 10.76 23.65 -4.40
CA CYS A 32 9.62 23.44 -3.52
C CYS A 32 8.65 22.41 -4.10
N ASN A 33 8.37 22.48 -5.41
CA ASN A 33 7.50 21.52 -6.09
C ASN A 33 8.10 20.11 -6.08
N ASP A 34 9.41 19.96 -6.28
CA ASP A 34 10.10 18.66 -6.21
C ASP A 34 10.04 18.07 -4.80
N ILE A 35 10.26 18.87 -3.76
CA ILE A 35 10.13 18.44 -2.36
C ILE A 35 8.69 18.00 -2.04
N ILE A 36 7.70 18.74 -2.53
CA ILE A 36 6.27 18.40 -2.36
C ILE A 36 5.94 17.10 -3.11
N LEU A 37 6.41 16.95 -4.34
CA LEU A 37 6.17 15.77 -5.16
C LEU A 37 6.88 14.52 -4.61
N ASP A 38 8.06 14.66 -4.03
CA ASP A 38 8.78 13.55 -3.40
C ASP A 38 8.15 13.13 -2.06
N ARG A 39 7.54 14.06 -1.31
CA ARG A 39 6.66 13.70 -0.18
C ARG A 39 5.41 12.96 -0.66
N ARG A 40 4.71 13.46 -1.68
CA ARG A 40 3.57 12.74 -2.29
C ARG A 40 3.96 11.39 -2.89
N LYS A 41 5.16 11.18 -3.43
CA LYS A 41 5.56 9.84 -3.90
C LYS A 41 5.79 8.85 -2.75
N LYS A 42 6.12 9.35 -1.56
CA LYS A 42 6.27 8.54 -0.33
C LYS A 42 4.95 8.36 0.43
N GLU A 43 4.02 9.31 0.30
CA GLU A 43 2.73 9.33 1.01
C GLU A 43 1.54 8.87 0.13
N ASP A 44 1.56 9.09 -1.20
CA ASP A 44 0.41 8.92 -2.11
C ASP A 44 0.61 7.88 -3.24
N ARG A 45 1.31 6.77 -3.00
CA ARG A 45 1.07 5.59 -3.85
C ARG A 45 0.73 4.37 -3.01
N PRO A 46 -0.58 4.15 -2.74
CA PRO A 46 -1.08 2.79 -2.67
C PRO A 46 -0.44 1.96 -3.76
N PHE A 47 -0.08 0.74 -3.38
CA PHE A 47 0.24 -0.33 -4.29
C PHE A 47 -0.56 -0.20 -5.59
N ASN A 48 0.13 0.15 -6.68
CA ASN A 48 -0.53 0.31 -7.96
C ASN A 48 -1.07 -1.07 -8.32
N LEU A 49 -2.39 -1.25 -8.27
CA LEU A 49 -3.07 -2.44 -8.73
C LEU A 49 -2.75 -2.75 -10.20
N ARG A 50 -1.96 -1.94 -10.91
CA ARG A 50 -1.45 -2.22 -12.26
C ARG A 50 -0.26 -3.17 -12.29
N SER A 51 0.56 -3.27 -11.24
CA SER A 51 1.74 -4.16 -11.22
C SER A 51 1.88 -4.88 -9.88
N VAL A 52 1.16 -6.00 -9.73
CA VAL A 52 1.40 -6.89 -8.58
C VAL A 52 2.73 -7.61 -8.86
N PRO A 53 3.71 -7.54 -7.94
CA PRO A 53 5.00 -8.19 -8.14
C PRO A 53 4.81 -9.70 -8.27
N SER A 54 5.66 -10.33 -9.07
CA SER A 54 5.55 -11.78 -9.27
C SER A 54 5.81 -12.55 -7.96
N PRO A 55 5.28 -13.77 -7.78
CA PRO A 55 5.58 -14.57 -6.59
C PRO A 55 7.08 -14.77 -6.35
N LYS A 56 7.89 -14.79 -7.42
CA LYS A 56 9.35 -14.87 -7.33
C LYS A 56 9.96 -13.61 -6.72
N GLU A 57 9.49 -12.43 -7.13
CA GLU A 57 9.94 -11.14 -6.58
C GLU A 57 9.54 -10.95 -5.12
N ILE A 58 8.32 -11.37 -4.75
CA ILE A 58 7.87 -11.34 -3.35
C ILE A 58 8.76 -12.27 -2.51
N LYS A 59 8.98 -13.50 -2.98
CA LYS A 59 9.83 -14.48 -2.28
C LYS A 59 11.27 -13.98 -2.15
N SER A 60 11.83 -13.40 -3.21
CA SER A 60 13.18 -12.81 -3.18
C SER A 60 13.30 -11.69 -2.16
N PHE A 61 12.31 -10.81 -2.06
CA PHE A 61 12.33 -9.77 -1.04
C PHE A 61 12.21 -10.35 0.38
N LEU A 62 11.38 -11.39 0.58
CA LEU A 62 11.32 -12.07 1.88
C LEU A 62 12.64 -12.74 2.23
N ASP A 63 13.39 -13.26 1.24
CA ASP A 63 14.71 -13.87 1.44
C ASP A 63 15.74 -12.88 2.01
N GLU A 64 15.64 -11.58 1.70
CA GLU A 64 16.54 -10.54 2.22
C GLU A 64 16.43 -10.35 3.75
N TYR A 65 15.27 -10.64 4.33
CA TYR A 65 14.99 -10.40 5.76
C TYR A 65 14.79 -11.68 6.57
N ILE A 66 14.48 -12.81 5.92
CA ILE A 66 14.01 -14.03 6.59
C ILE A 66 14.80 -15.24 6.07
N VAL A 67 15.69 -15.72 6.94
CA VAL A 67 16.54 -16.88 6.69
C VAL A 67 15.74 -18.18 6.83
N GLY A 68 15.90 -19.10 5.87
CA GLY A 68 15.17 -20.38 5.85
C GLY A 68 13.67 -20.20 5.55
N GLN A 69 12.80 -21.07 6.07
CA GLN A 69 11.34 -20.99 5.90
C GLN A 69 10.85 -20.97 4.43
N ASP A 70 11.57 -21.63 3.52
CA ASP A 70 11.31 -21.57 2.07
C ASP A 70 9.89 -21.96 1.67
N LYS A 71 9.34 -23.00 2.33
CA LYS A 71 7.96 -23.44 2.10
C LYS A 71 6.96 -22.34 2.44
N ALA A 72 7.12 -21.69 3.60
CA ALA A 72 6.24 -20.61 4.04
C ALA A 72 6.34 -19.39 3.12
N LYS A 73 7.57 -18.96 2.76
CA LYS A 73 7.80 -17.84 1.82
C LYS A 73 7.16 -18.09 0.46
N LYS A 74 7.28 -19.30 -0.09
CA LYS A 74 6.65 -19.68 -1.36
C LYS A 74 5.12 -19.62 -1.29
N ILE A 75 4.53 -20.20 -0.24
CA ILE A 75 3.07 -20.20 -0.04
C ILE A 75 2.54 -18.77 0.10
N LEU A 76 3.16 -17.95 0.95
CA LEU A 76 2.77 -16.55 1.14
C LEU A 76 2.84 -15.76 -0.16
N SER A 77 3.94 -15.92 -0.92
CA SER A 77 4.14 -15.19 -2.17
C SER A 77 3.08 -15.53 -3.22
N VAL A 78 2.68 -16.81 -3.33
CA VAL A 78 1.62 -17.25 -4.25
C VAL A 78 0.25 -16.78 -3.77
N ALA A 79 -0.06 -16.97 -2.49
CA ALA A 79 -1.36 -16.62 -1.92
C ALA A 79 -1.65 -15.12 -2.07
N VAL A 80 -0.66 -14.27 -1.80
CA VAL A 80 -0.82 -12.81 -1.92
C VAL A 80 -0.90 -12.36 -3.37
N TYR A 81 -0.10 -12.94 -4.26
CA TYR A 81 -0.22 -12.68 -5.69
C TYR A 81 -1.64 -12.99 -6.18
N ASN A 82 -2.18 -14.13 -5.79
CA ASN A 82 -3.55 -14.53 -6.14
C ASN A 82 -4.60 -13.63 -5.50
N HIS A 83 -4.39 -13.21 -4.25
CA HIS A 83 -5.28 -12.27 -3.55
C HIS A 83 -5.45 -10.97 -4.35
N TYR A 84 -4.36 -10.33 -4.78
CA TYR A 84 -4.46 -9.11 -5.59
C TYR A 84 -4.94 -9.37 -7.01
N LYS A 85 -4.60 -10.52 -7.61
CA LYS A 85 -5.14 -10.90 -8.92
C LYS A 85 -6.67 -11.00 -8.87
N ARG A 86 -7.22 -11.55 -7.80
CA ARG A 86 -8.66 -11.62 -7.55
C ARG A 86 -9.30 -10.25 -7.39
N ILE A 87 -8.70 -9.35 -6.61
CA ILE A 87 -9.22 -7.98 -6.44
C ILE A 87 -9.31 -7.26 -7.80
N LYS A 88 -8.27 -7.36 -8.64
CA LYS A 88 -8.30 -6.77 -9.99
C LYS A 88 -9.40 -7.33 -10.88
N SER A 89 -9.64 -8.64 -10.86
CA SER A 89 -10.70 -9.25 -11.66
C SER A 89 -12.06 -8.69 -11.26
N ASN A 90 -12.32 -8.56 -9.95
CA ASN A 90 -13.58 -8.03 -9.42
C ASN A 90 -13.79 -6.53 -9.74
N ASP A 91 -12.72 -5.73 -9.82
CA ASP A 91 -12.81 -4.31 -10.22
C ASP A 91 -13.15 -4.14 -11.70
N ASN A 92 -12.56 -4.95 -12.59
CA ASN A 92 -12.86 -4.89 -14.02
C ASN A 92 -14.33 -5.27 -14.33
N ASP A 93 -14.93 -6.17 -13.56
CA ASP A 93 -16.35 -6.52 -13.70
C ASP A 93 -17.32 -5.39 -13.32
N ARG A 94 -16.86 -4.38 -12.58
CA ARG A 94 -17.68 -3.19 -12.23
C ARG A 94 -17.68 -2.12 -13.32
N LEU A 95 -16.63 -2.04 -14.14
CA LEU A 95 -16.48 -1.06 -15.22
C LEU A 95 -17.09 -1.55 -16.55
N ASP A 96 -17.16 -2.87 -16.78
CA ASP A 96 -17.52 -3.47 -18.08
C ASP A 96 -19.02 -3.79 -18.25
N LYS A 97 -19.93 -3.26 -17.42
CA LYS A 97 -21.38 -3.48 -17.59
C LYS A 97 -22.01 -2.75 -18.78
N LYS A 98 -21.29 -1.86 -19.47
CA LYS A 98 -21.82 -1.16 -20.66
C LYS A 98 -21.42 -1.78 -22.01
N ASP A 99 -20.32 -2.54 -22.11
CA ASP A 99 -19.79 -3.02 -23.41
C ASP A 99 -19.54 -4.54 -23.51
N LYS A 100 -19.98 -5.37 -22.55
CA LYS A 100 -19.87 -6.84 -22.64
C LYS A 100 -20.91 -7.44 -23.60
N LYS A 101 -20.74 -7.26 -24.91
CA LYS A 101 -21.46 -8.02 -25.96
C LYS A 101 -20.57 -8.92 -26.82
N ILE A 102 -19.24 -8.93 -26.65
CA ILE A 102 -18.35 -9.57 -27.65
C ILE A 102 -17.54 -10.79 -27.17
N ASN A 103 -17.24 -11.02 -25.89
CA ASN A 103 -16.39 -12.16 -25.50
C ASN A 103 -17.04 -13.09 -24.47
N LYS A 104 -17.98 -13.92 -24.94
CA LYS A 104 -18.80 -14.87 -24.15
C LYS A 104 -18.12 -16.24 -23.95
N THR A 105 -16.78 -16.29 -23.88
CA THR A 105 -15.99 -17.55 -23.83
C THR A 105 -14.93 -17.60 -22.74
N LYS A 106 -14.81 -16.61 -21.87
CA LYS A 106 -14.13 -16.82 -20.58
C LYS A 106 -15.19 -17.26 -19.59
N GLU A 107 -15.23 -18.55 -19.29
CA GLU A 107 -15.84 -19.02 -18.05
C GLU A 107 -15.37 -18.07 -16.94
N GLU A 108 -16.31 -17.45 -16.23
CA GLU A 108 -16.00 -16.62 -15.06
C GLU A 108 -15.35 -17.54 -14.03
N ILE A 109 -14.02 -17.62 -14.06
CA ILE A 109 -13.26 -18.36 -13.07
C ILE A 109 -13.38 -17.57 -11.77
N GLU A 110 -14.31 -17.99 -10.91
CA GLU A 110 -14.44 -17.49 -9.56
C GLU A 110 -13.17 -17.84 -8.78
N LEU A 111 -12.39 -16.81 -8.44
CA LEU A 111 -11.21 -16.98 -7.59
C LEU A 111 -11.65 -16.95 -6.12
N GLU A 112 -11.51 -18.07 -5.42
CA GLU A 112 -11.84 -18.16 -3.99
C GLU A 112 -10.88 -17.34 -3.10
N LYS A 113 -11.36 -16.98 -1.90
CA LYS A 113 -10.52 -16.33 -0.88
C LYS A 113 -9.57 -17.36 -0.27
N SER A 114 -8.26 -17.19 -0.48
CA SER A 114 -7.25 -17.99 0.22
C SER A 114 -6.76 -17.28 1.48
N ASN A 115 -7.29 -17.67 2.64
CA ASN A 115 -6.72 -17.29 3.93
C ASN A 115 -5.51 -18.20 4.24
N ILE A 116 -4.59 -17.73 5.09
CA ILE A 116 -3.35 -18.44 5.40
C ILE A 116 -3.28 -18.71 6.90
N LEU A 117 -2.99 -19.95 7.26
CA LEU A 117 -2.64 -20.35 8.62
C LEU A 117 -1.14 -20.66 8.69
N LEU A 118 -0.41 -19.92 9.54
CA LEU A 118 1.02 -20.13 9.77
C LEU A 118 1.25 -20.93 11.05
N ILE A 119 1.78 -22.15 10.91
CA ILE A 119 2.09 -23.04 12.03
C ILE A 119 3.60 -23.16 12.19
N GLY A 120 4.08 -23.05 13.44
CA GLY A 120 5.48 -23.22 13.78
C GLY A 120 5.79 -22.83 15.24
N PRO A 121 6.97 -23.18 15.76
CA PRO A 121 7.38 -22.90 17.14
C PRO A 121 7.47 -21.39 17.42
N THR A 122 7.54 -21.02 18.69
CA THR A 122 7.78 -19.63 19.09
C THR A 122 9.14 -19.13 18.55
N GLY A 123 9.24 -17.84 18.24
CA GLY A 123 10.49 -17.23 17.75
C GLY A 123 10.91 -17.57 16.32
N CYS A 124 10.21 -18.41 15.55
CA CYS A 124 10.63 -18.80 14.19
C CYS A 124 10.37 -17.75 13.07
N GLY A 125 9.92 -16.55 13.43
CA GLY A 125 9.71 -15.45 12.47
C GLY A 125 8.31 -15.36 11.84
N LYS A 126 7.27 -16.00 12.39
CA LYS A 126 5.88 -15.90 11.89
C LYS A 126 5.40 -14.45 11.76
N THR A 127 5.55 -13.65 12.82
CA THR A 127 5.16 -12.23 12.83
C THR A 127 6.04 -11.41 11.89
N LEU A 128 7.33 -11.77 11.76
CA LEU A 128 8.26 -11.11 10.84
C LEU A 128 7.87 -11.35 9.38
N LEU A 129 7.45 -12.57 9.02
CA LEU A 129 6.93 -12.90 7.68
C LEU A 129 5.78 -11.96 7.29
N ALA A 130 4.78 -11.81 8.16
CA ALA A 130 3.63 -10.96 7.89
C ALA A 130 4.01 -9.47 7.75
N ARG A 131 4.85 -8.95 8.67
CA ARG A 131 5.31 -7.55 8.64
C ARG A 131 6.15 -7.22 7.40
N THR A 132 7.10 -8.10 7.05
CA THR A 132 7.97 -7.88 5.88
C THR A 132 7.17 -7.96 4.58
N LEU A 133 6.18 -8.85 4.51
CA LEU A 133 5.27 -8.96 3.37
C LEU A 133 4.45 -7.67 3.19
N ALA A 134 3.85 -7.15 4.25
CA ALA A 134 3.14 -5.86 4.21
C ALA A 134 4.05 -4.72 3.75
N LYS A 135 5.29 -4.66 4.26
CA LYS A 135 6.30 -3.68 3.84
C LYS A 135 6.63 -3.77 2.35
N LYS A 136 6.77 -4.99 1.79
CA LYS A 136 7.03 -5.18 0.35
C LYS A 136 5.92 -4.62 -0.51
N LEU A 137 4.69 -4.81 -0.07
CA LEU A 137 3.49 -4.48 -0.83
C LEU A 137 3.03 -3.05 -0.57
N ASN A 138 3.65 -2.33 0.37
CA ASN A 138 3.26 -0.98 0.77
C ASN A 138 1.75 -0.88 1.04
N VAL A 139 1.23 -1.83 1.82
CA VAL A 139 -0.19 -1.88 2.19
C VAL A 139 -0.39 -1.74 3.69
N PRO A 140 -1.54 -1.18 4.11
CA PRO A 140 -1.92 -1.10 5.51
C PRO A 140 -1.89 -2.48 6.17
N PHE A 141 -1.43 -2.52 7.42
CA PHE A 141 -1.23 -3.77 8.13
C PHE A 141 -1.48 -3.60 9.62
N VAL A 142 -2.29 -4.50 10.18
CA VAL A 142 -2.63 -4.54 11.60
C VAL A 142 -2.31 -5.93 12.15
N ILE A 143 -1.83 -5.96 13.38
CA ILE A 143 -1.63 -7.18 14.15
C ILE A 143 -2.72 -7.21 15.22
N ALA A 144 -3.45 -8.31 15.30
CA ALA A 144 -4.44 -8.55 16.34
C ALA A 144 -4.06 -9.82 17.11
N ASP A 145 -4.33 -9.81 18.42
CA ASP A 145 -4.17 -10.99 19.27
C ASP A 145 -5.54 -11.65 19.45
N ALA A 146 -5.64 -12.92 19.09
CA ALA A 146 -6.90 -13.65 19.22
C ALA A 146 -7.23 -13.96 20.70
N THR A 147 -6.25 -13.95 21.61
CA THR A 147 -6.47 -14.24 23.03
C THR A 147 -7.19 -13.11 23.76
N THR A 148 -7.22 -11.90 23.20
CA THR A 148 -7.92 -10.74 23.77
C THR A 148 -9.35 -10.60 23.26
N LEU A 149 -9.75 -11.40 22.25
CA LEU A 149 -11.07 -11.34 21.65
C LEU A 149 -12.09 -12.12 22.50
N THR A 150 -13.22 -11.50 22.81
CA THR A 150 -14.32 -12.14 23.56
C THR A 150 -15.66 -11.95 22.85
N GLU A 151 -16.50 -12.99 22.87
CA GLU A 151 -17.75 -13.04 22.10
C GLU A 151 -18.77 -11.93 22.46
N ALA A 152 -18.76 -11.45 23.69
CA ALA A 152 -19.75 -10.48 24.19
C ALA A 152 -19.19 -9.05 24.39
N GLY A 153 -17.93 -8.79 24.04
CA GLY A 153 -17.29 -7.47 24.21
C GLY A 153 -17.33 -6.89 25.64
N TYR A 154 -17.71 -7.70 26.63
CA TYR A 154 -17.99 -7.24 27.99
C TYR A 154 -16.69 -6.99 28.78
N VAL A 155 -15.64 -7.76 28.48
CA VAL A 155 -14.27 -7.59 28.99
C VAL A 155 -13.30 -8.10 27.92
N GLY A 156 -12.83 -7.24 27.01
CA GLY A 156 -11.90 -7.61 25.95
C GLY A 156 -12.07 -6.77 24.68
N ASP A 157 -11.26 -7.05 23.66
CA ASP A 157 -11.38 -6.43 22.34
C ASP A 157 -12.49 -7.12 21.53
N ASP A 158 -13.20 -6.33 20.72
CA ASP A 158 -14.16 -6.83 19.72
C ASP A 158 -13.45 -7.12 18.39
N VAL A 159 -14.00 -8.04 17.58
CA VAL A 159 -13.55 -8.29 16.20
C VAL A 159 -13.65 -7.02 15.35
N GLU A 160 -14.65 -6.18 15.61
CA GLU A 160 -14.80 -4.88 14.93
C GLU A 160 -13.62 -3.92 15.20
N ASN A 161 -12.98 -4.01 16.37
CA ASN A 161 -11.80 -3.20 16.68
C ASN A 161 -10.63 -3.51 15.74
N ILE A 162 -10.53 -4.73 15.20
CA ILE A 162 -9.48 -5.09 14.23
C ILE A 162 -9.66 -4.28 12.94
N LEU A 163 -10.90 -4.19 12.44
CA LEU A 163 -11.23 -3.41 11.25
C LEU A 163 -11.09 -1.91 11.51
N LEU A 164 -11.53 -1.44 12.68
CA LEU A 164 -11.36 -0.05 13.09
C LEU A 164 -9.89 0.36 13.16
N ASN A 165 -9.03 -0.52 13.69
CA ASN A 165 -7.60 -0.28 13.72
C ASN A 165 -6.99 -0.27 12.32
N LEU A 166 -7.48 -1.12 11.40
CA LEU A 166 -7.04 -1.09 10.00
C LEU A 166 -7.40 0.23 9.35
N LEU A 167 -8.64 0.68 9.52
CA LEU A 167 -9.14 1.96 9.01
C LEU A 167 -8.39 3.17 9.59
N ARG A 168 -7.99 3.10 10.86
CA ARG A 168 -7.14 4.14 11.48
C ARG A 168 -5.75 4.19 10.85
N VAL A 169 -5.15 3.05 10.51
CA VAL A 169 -3.84 2.99 9.82
C VAL A 169 -3.95 3.51 8.39
N THR A 170 -5.16 3.58 7.83
CA THR A 170 -5.42 4.16 6.50
C THR A 170 -5.93 5.60 6.53
N ASP A 171 -5.83 6.30 7.66
CA ASP A 171 -6.39 7.66 7.83
C ASP A 171 -7.88 7.76 7.43
N ASN A 172 -8.64 6.68 7.66
CA ASN A 172 -10.04 6.49 7.26
C ASN A 172 -10.31 6.43 5.74
N ASP A 173 -9.31 6.16 4.91
CA ASP A 173 -9.53 5.87 3.49
C ASP A 173 -9.95 4.41 3.28
N ILE A 174 -11.18 4.23 2.79
CA ILE A 174 -11.79 2.92 2.51
C ILE A 174 -11.14 2.25 1.29
N ASN A 175 -10.58 3.02 0.35
CA ASN A 175 -9.93 2.43 -0.83
C ASN A 175 -8.54 1.86 -0.51
N LEU A 176 -7.94 2.31 0.60
CA LEU A 176 -6.66 1.84 1.10
C LEU A 176 -6.82 0.64 2.06
N ALA A 177 -7.92 0.58 2.81
CA ALA A 177 -8.23 -0.44 3.82
C ALA A 177 -8.64 -1.78 3.20
#